data_AF-A0A4Y2PLL6-F1
#
_entry.id   AF-A0A4Y2PLL6-F1
#
_cell.length_a   1.000
_cell.length_b   1.000
_cell.length_c   1.000
_cell.angle_alpha   90.00
_cell.angle_beta   90.00
_cell.angle_gamma   90.00
#
_symmetry.space_group_name_H-M   'P 1'
#
loop_
_entity.id
_entity.type
_entity.pdbx_description
1 polymer ?
#
loop_
_entity_poly.entity_id
_entity_poly.type
_entity_poly.pdbx_seq_one_letter_code
_entity_poly.pdbx_strand_id
1 'polypeptide(L)'
;MSEQCGFCGAVYWKEEKNTAHKYTKCCHDGKVQLPAFPDAPELLKVLLTENSPDAKNYRQRIREYNSAFAFASMGAQIKPPRGTGPYCYRLHGQVYHRVSPLYASDQHKESYGQLYI
;
A
#
# COMPACT_ATOMS: atom_id res chain seq x y z
N MET A 1 1.92 3.57 -21.48
CA MET A 1 1.44 2.20 -21.72
C MET A 1 0.39 2.25 -22.82
N SER A 2 0.68 1.69 -23.99
CA SER A 2 -0.15 1.84 -25.20
C SER A 2 -0.38 0.53 -25.96
N GLU A 3 0.31 -0.56 -25.61
CA GLU A 3 0.07 -1.89 -26.16
C GLU A 3 -0.53 -2.79 -25.08
N GLN A 4 -1.30 -3.79 -25.49
CA GLN A 4 -1.91 -4.76 -24.59
C GLN A 4 -1.45 -6.17 -24.94
N CYS A 5 -1.25 -7.00 -23.94
CA CYS A 5 -1.01 -8.42 -24.12
C CYS A 5 -2.26 -9.10 -24.69
N GLY A 6 -2.13 -9.82 -25.80
CA GLY A 6 -3.25 -10.52 -26.43
C GLY A 6 -3.85 -11.68 -25.61
N PHE A 7 -3.20 -12.14 -24.55
CA PHE A 7 -3.67 -13.24 -23.72
C PHE A 7 -4.40 -12.78 -22.45
N CYS A 8 -3.83 -11.81 -21.72
CA CYS A 8 -4.37 -11.37 -20.42
C CYS A 8 -4.77 -9.90 -20.36
N GLY A 9 -4.63 -9.14 -21.46
CA GLY A 9 -5.00 -7.72 -21.51
C GLY A 9 -4.10 -6.79 -20.70
N ALA A 10 -3.03 -7.29 -20.08
CA ALA A 10 -2.07 -6.46 -19.36
C ALA A 10 -1.47 -5.38 -20.28
N VAL A 11 -1.35 -4.16 -19.78
CA VAL A 11 -0.89 -3.00 -20.57
C VAL A 11 0.63 -2.85 -20.46
N TYR A 12 1.26 -2.56 -21.58
CA TYR A 12 2.71 -2.49 -21.76
C TYR A 12 3.15 -1.17 -22.38
N TRP A 13 4.43 -0.84 -22.17
CA TRP A 13 5.16 0.06 -23.06
C TRP A 13 5.72 -0.73 -24.26
N LYS A 14 5.96 -0.05 -25.39
CA LYS A 14 6.45 -0.70 -26.62
C LYS A 14 7.82 -1.33 -26.41
N GLU A 15 8.64 -0.66 -25.60
CA GLU A 15 10.02 -0.98 -25.26
C GLU A 15 10.15 -2.16 -24.28
N GLU A 16 9.05 -2.66 -23.74
CA GLU A 16 9.05 -3.81 -22.81
C GLU A 16 8.99 -5.16 -23.51
N LYS A 17 8.95 -5.18 -24.84
CA LYS A 17 9.08 -6.40 -25.63
C LYS A 17 10.44 -7.04 -25.36
N ASN A 18 10.45 -8.36 -25.27
CA ASN A 18 11.71 -9.11 -25.26
C ASN A 18 12.36 -9.10 -26.66
N THR A 19 13.54 -9.71 -26.79
CA THR A 19 14.25 -9.86 -28.07
C THR A 19 13.42 -10.57 -29.15
N ALA A 20 12.49 -11.44 -28.76
CA ALA A 20 11.54 -12.11 -29.64
C ALA A 20 10.28 -11.29 -29.96
N HIS A 21 10.26 -9.99 -29.62
CA HIS A 21 9.16 -9.06 -29.86
C HIS A 21 7.84 -9.44 -29.14
N LYS A 22 7.95 -10.18 -28.02
CA LYS A 22 6.82 -10.69 -27.24
C LYS A 22 6.73 -10.08 -25.84
N TYR A 23 5.52 -10.05 -25.30
CA TYR A 23 5.23 -9.63 -23.93
C TYR A 23 5.12 -10.85 -23.00
N THR A 24 6.18 -11.11 -22.23
CA THR A 24 6.27 -12.31 -21.38
C THR A 24 6.17 -12.01 -19.88
N LYS A 25 6.20 -10.74 -19.44
CA LYS A 25 6.21 -10.39 -18.01
C LYS A 25 4.87 -10.56 -17.28
N CYS A 26 3.75 -10.68 -18.00
CA CYS A 26 2.41 -10.69 -17.43
C CYS A 26 1.86 -12.11 -17.25
N CYS A 27 1.77 -12.86 -18.35
CA CYS A 27 1.20 -14.21 -18.42
C CYS A 27 2.19 -15.21 -19.03
N HIS A 28 3.45 -14.80 -19.23
CA HIS A 28 4.48 -15.62 -19.86
C HIS A 28 4.05 -16.19 -21.23
N ASP A 29 3.58 -15.32 -22.13
CA ASP A 29 3.10 -15.70 -23.48
C ASP A 29 1.89 -16.68 -23.42
N GLY A 30 0.95 -16.41 -22.50
CA GLY A 30 -0.26 -17.21 -22.32
C GLY A 30 -0.09 -18.49 -21.48
N LYS A 31 1.12 -18.79 -21.01
CA LYS A 31 1.39 -19.98 -20.17
C LYS A 31 0.86 -19.88 -18.75
N VAL A 32 0.61 -18.66 -18.26
CA VAL A 32 0.08 -18.39 -16.92
C VAL A 32 -1.28 -17.72 -17.05
N GLN A 33 -2.32 -18.38 -16.57
CA GLN A 33 -3.65 -17.80 -16.42
C GLN A 33 -3.84 -17.38 -14.97
N LEU A 34 -3.75 -16.08 -14.71
CA LEU A 34 -4.05 -15.53 -13.39
C LEU A 34 -5.57 -15.37 -13.24
N PRO A 35 -6.17 -15.77 -12.10
CA PRO A 35 -7.57 -15.46 -11.83
C PRO A 35 -7.76 -13.93 -11.77
N ALA A 36 -8.96 -13.48 -12.11
CA ALA A 36 -9.32 -12.08 -11.93
C ALA A 36 -9.22 -11.72 -10.45
N PHE A 37 -8.68 -10.52 -10.16
CA PHE A 37 -8.72 -10.00 -8.80
C PHE A 37 -10.18 -9.79 -8.38
N PRO A 38 -10.55 -10.11 -7.13
CA PRO A 38 -11.85 -9.76 -6.63
C PRO A 38 -12.00 -8.24 -6.64
N ASP A 39 -13.23 -7.78 -6.81
CA ASP A 39 -13.56 -6.38 -6.68
C ASP A 39 -13.17 -5.84 -5.30
N ALA A 40 -12.65 -4.62 -5.27
CA ALA A 40 -12.42 -3.93 -4.00
C ALA A 40 -13.75 -3.80 -3.23
N PRO A 41 -13.75 -3.92 -1.89
CA PRO A 41 -14.93 -3.66 -1.06
C PRO A 41 -15.56 -2.31 -1.38
N GLU A 42 -16.90 -2.27 -1.46
CA GLU A 42 -17.65 -1.09 -1.92
C GLU A 42 -17.34 0.15 -1.09
N LEU A 43 -17.22 0.00 0.24
CA LEU A 43 -16.83 1.08 1.13
C LEU A 43 -15.48 1.71 0.74
N LEU A 44 -14.48 0.88 0.41
CA LEU A 44 -13.17 1.38 0.00
C LEU A 44 -13.22 2.05 -1.37
N LYS A 45 -14.04 1.54 -2.30
CA LYS A 45 -14.27 2.20 -3.59
C LYS A 45 -14.82 3.62 -3.37
N VAL A 46 -15.92 3.73 -2.62
CA VAL A 46 -16.56 5.01 -2.27
C VAL A 46 -15.57 5.98 -1.63
N LEU A 47 -14.85 5.55 -0.59
CA LEU A 47 -13.90 6.40 0.13
C LEU A 47 -12.72 6.86 -0.74
N LEU A 48 -12.29 6.06 -1.71
CA LEU A 48 -11.16 6.38 -2.59
C LEU A 48 -11.54 7.17 -3.83
N THR A 49 -12.78 7.06 -4.33
CA THR A 49 -13.16 7.66 -5.63
C THR A 49 -14.18 8.79 -5.52
N GLU A 50 -15.06 8.79 -4.52
CA GLU A 50 -16.13 9.80 -4.44
C GLU A 50 -15.66 11.14 -3.88
N ASN A 51 -16.49 12.18 -4.05
CA ASN A 51 -16.22 13.55 -3.60
C ASN A 51 -16.99 13.97 -2.34
N SER A 52 -17.58 13.00 -1.62
CA SER A 52 -18.22 13.25 -0.32
C SER A 52 -17.22 13.80 0.70
N PRO A 53 -17.70 14.52 1.74
CA PRO A 53 -16.85 15.00 2.83
C PRO A 53 -16.02 13.88 3.48
N ASP A 54 -16.64 12.70 3.67
CA ASP A 54 -15.99 11.54 4.29
C ASP A 54 -14.91 10.96 3.38
N ALA A 55 -15.16 10.83 2.09
CA ALA A 55 -14.17 10.33 1.13
C ALA A 55 -12.96 11.28 1.04
N LYS A 56 -13.18 12.60 1.08
CA LYS A 56 -12.10 13.60 1.16
C LYS A 56 -11.31 13.48 2.47
N ASN A 57 -12.00 13.36 3.61
CA ASN A 57 -11.37 13.17 4.91
C ASN A 57 -10.51 11.90 4.94
N TYR A 58 -11.06 10.79 4.45
CA TYR A 58 -10.38 9.51 4.36
C TYR A 58 -9.10 9.62 3.53
N ARG A 59 -9.17 10.15 2.30
CA ARG A 59 -7.98 10.31 1.45
C ARG A 59 -6.94 11.23 2.06
N GLN A 60 -7.36 12.30 2.74
CA GLN A 60 -6.44 13.22 3.40
C GLN A 60 -5.73 12.57 4.60
N ARG A 61 -6.43 11.70 5.34
CA ARG A 61 -5.92 11.06 6.57
C ARG A 61 -5.65 9.55 6.41
N ILE A 62 -5.54 9.04 5.19
CA ILE A 62 -5.48 7.59 4.90
C ILE A 62 -4.33 6.89 5.64
N ARG A 63 -3.20 7.59 5.82
CA ARG A 63 -2.05 7.08 6.58
C ARG A 63 -2.36 6.90 8.05
N GLU A 64 -3.14 7.80 8.64
CA GLU A 64 -3.55 7.73 10.05
C GLU A 64 -4.53 6.59 10.25
N TYR A 65 -5.52 6.45 9.35
CA TYR A 65 -6.43 5.29 9.36
C TYR A 65 -5.65 3.97 9.28
N ASN A 66 -4.76 3.82 8.27
CA ASN A 66 -3.96 2.60 8.12
C ASN A 66 -3.04 2.34 9.32
N SER A 67 -2.56 3.40 9.97
CA SER A 67 -1.70 3.29 11.17
C SER A 67 -2.50 2.94 12.42
N ALA A 68 -3.76 3.38 12.54
CA ALA A 68 -4.65 3.01 13.64
C ALA A 68 -4.98 1.51 13.60
N PHE A 69 -5.13 0.94 12.40
CA PHE A 69 -5.34 -0.49 12.18
C PHE A 69 -4.03 -1.30 12.11
N ALA A 70 -2.86 -0.67 12.30
CA ALA A 70 -1.60 -1.39 12.32
C ALA A 70 -1.43 -2.11 13.68
N PHE A 71 -1.40 -3.44 13.66
CA PHE A 71 -1.16 -4.25 14.87
C PHE A 71 0.25 -4.11 15.44
N ALA A 72 1.19 -3.61 14.64
CA ALA A 72 2.55 -3.31 15.07
C ALA A 72 2.97 -1.92 14.57
N SER A 73 3.58 -1.15 15.47
CA SER A 73 4.29 0.07 15.10
C SER A 73 5.76 -0.25 14.82
N MET A 74 6.34 0.45 13.86
CA MET A 74 7.78 0.38 13.60
C MET A 74 8.46 1.58 14.25
N GLY A 75 9.38 1.32 15.18
CA GLY A 75 10.23 2.33 15.79
C GLY A 75 11.63 2.31 15.18
N ALA A 76 12.13 3.47 14.76
CA ALA A 76 13.48 3.63 14.24
C ALA A 76 14.00 5.05 14.44
N GLN A 77 15.32 5.24 14.45
CA GLN A 77 15.92 6.56 14.41
C GLN A 77 15.85 7.11 12.97
N ILE A 78 14.91 8.03 12.75
CA ILE A 78 14.70 8.66 11.45
C ILE A 78 15.56 9.93 11.36
N LYS A 79 16.40 10.00 10.32
CA LYS A 79 17.10 11.23 9.94
C LYS A 79 16.69 11.62 8.51
N PRO A 80 16.19 12.84 8.26
CA PRO A 80 15.95 13.27 6.89
C PRO A 80 17.29 13.36 6.14
N PRO A 81 17.35 12.93 4.87
CA PRO A 81 18.52 13.17 4.04
C PRO A 81 18.73 14.68 3.85
N ARG A 82 20.00 15.11 3.78
CA ARG A 82 20.34 16.51 3.48
C ARG A 82 20.07 16.80 2.00
N GLY A 83 19.61 18.01 1.69
CA GLY A 83 19.41 18.51 0.32
C GLY A 83 17.95 18.55 -0.12
N THR A 84 17.75 18.92 -1.38
CA THR A 84 16.43 19.00 -2.05
C THR A 84 16.26 17.79 -2.95
N GLY A 85 15.22 17.01 -2.73
CA GLY A 85 14.90 15.82 -3.52
C GLY A 85 13.55 15.22 -3.12
N PRO A 86 13.11 14.13 -3.77
CA PRO A 86 11.90 13.42 -3.38
C PRO A 86 11.92 13.04 -1.91
N TYR A 87 10.75 12.99 -1.27
CA TYR A 87 10.65 12.62 0.15
C TYR A 87 11.21 11.22 0.38
N CYS A 88 12.28 11.16 1.16
CA CYS A 88 12.92 9.93 1.60
C CYS A 88 13.16 10.02 3.11
N TYR A 89 12.91 8.96 3.87
CA TYR A 89 13.30 8.86 5.28
C TYR A 89 14.48 7.90 5.40
N ARG A 90 15.56 8.32 6.08
CA ARG A 90 16.72 7.46 6.33
C ARG A 90 16.60 6.86 7.72
N LEU A 91 16.58 5.53 7.78
CA LEU A 91 16.66 4.79 9.03
C LEU A 91 18.14 4.56 9.36
N HIS A 92 18.52 4.77 10.62
CA HIS A 92 19.86 4.48 11.10
C HIS A 92 19.79 3.60 12.36
N GLY A 93 20.67 2.60 12.45
CA GLY A 93 20.69 1.68 13.58
C GLY A 93 19.62 0.60 13.49
N GLN A 94 19.05 0.25 14.64
CA GLN A 94 18.13 -0.88 14.78
C GLN A 94 16.67 -0.47 14.55
N VAL A 95 15.94 -1.32 13.84
CA VAL A 95 14.49 -1.23 13.68
C VAL A 95 13.83 -2.13 14.72
N TYR A 96 12.84 -1.60 15.41
CA TYR A 96 12.04 -2.34 16.38
C TYR A 96 10.61 -2.42 15.88
N HIS A 97 10.01 -3.61 15.99
CA HIS A 97 8.57 -3.78 15.86
C HIS A 97 7.98 -3.81 17.26
N ARG A 98 7.07 -2.89 17.56
CA ARG A 98 6.38 -2.83 18.84
C ARG A 98 4.91 -3.15 18.62
N VAL A 99 4.49 -4.26 19.21
CA VAL A 99 3.09 -4.65 19.30
C VAL A 99 2.54 -4.08 20.60
N SER A 100 1.37 -3.43 20.53
CA SER A 100 0.70 -2.93 21.73
C SER A 100 0.14 -4.10 22.56
N PRO A 101 0.12 -4.00 23.90
CA PRO A 101 -0.57 -4.98 24.74
C PRO A 101 -2.03 -5.13 24.33
N LEU A 102 -2.60 -6.32 24.51
CA LEU A 102 -3.99 -6.60 24.12
C LEU A 102 -5.01 -5.75 24.90
N TYR A 103 -4.73 -5.49 26.18
CA TYR A 103 -5.57 -4.68 27.07
C TYR A 103 -4.81 -3.44 27.53
N ALA A 104 -5.53 -2.35 27.74
CA ALA A 104 -4.97 -1.16 28.38
C ALA A 104 -4.66 -1.46 29.86
N SER A 105 -3.59 -0.86 30.37
CA SER A 105 -3.32 -0.84 31.81
C SER A 105 -4.02 0.36 32.44
N ASP A 106 -4.36 0.30 33.73
CA ASP A 106 -5.06 1.38 34.45
C ASP A 106 -4.35 2.75 34.37
N GLN A 107 -3.07 2.78 33.98
CA GLN A 107 -2.24 3.98 33.88
C GLN A 107 -2.20 4.60 32.48
N HIS A 108 -2.71 3.92 31.45
CA HIS A 108 -2.60 4.35 30.06
C HIS A 108 -3.92 4.21 29.31
N LYS A 109 -4.28 5.25 28.55
CA LYS A 109 -5.43 5.22 27.64
C LYS A 109 -5.21 4.22 26.51
N GLU A 110 -6.29 3.60 26.05
CA GLU A 110 -6.32 2.66 24.94
C GLU A 110 -5.71 3.29 23.67
N SER A 111 -4.89 2.51 22.96
CA SER A 111 -4.29 2.94 21.70
C SER A 111 -4.12 1.78 20.71
N TYR A 112 -4.08 2.11 19.42
CA TYR A 112 -3.91 1.14 18.32
C TYR A 112 -4.98 0.03 18.38
N GLY A 113 -4.56 -1.24 18.38
CA GLY A 113 -5.46 -2.40 18.46
C GLY A 113 -6.38 -2.42 19.68
N GLN A 114 -6.01 -1.76 20.78
CA GLN A 114 -6.84 -1.69 22.00
C GLN A 114 -8.12 -0.87 21.78
N LEU A 115 -8.21 -0.03 20.74
CA LEU A 115 -9.42 0.74 20.43
C LEU A 115 -10.55 -0.10 19.84
N TYR A 116 -10.28 -1.38 19.52
CA TYR A 116 -11.18 -2.25 18.75
C TYR A 116 -11.53 -3.56 19.49
N ILE A 117 -11.11 -3.69 20.76
CA ILE A 117 -11.37 -4.84 21.64
C ILE A 117 -12.20 -4.35 22.81
#